data_AF-A0A5C8DTC2-F1
#
_entry.id   AF-A0A5C8DTC2-F1
#
_cell.length_a   1.000
_cell.length_b   1.000
_cell.length_c   1.000
_cell.angle_alpha   90.00
_cell.angle_beta   90.00
_cell.angle_gamma   90.00
#
_symmetry.space_group_name_H-M   'P 1'
#
loop_
_entity.id
_entity.type
_entity.pdbx_description
1 polymer ?
#
loop_
_entity_poly.entity_id
_entity_poly.type
_entity_poly.pdbx_seq_one_letter_code
_entity_poly.pdbx_strand_id
1 'polypeptide(L)'
;MNISTKFCTKCKMEKPIDDFSPHKGTKDGRRHRCTSCRNARRRELYKNPELKNWNKVWVFDLCKAEALKYNTRSDFAKHSCSAYNRALQDGFLDQICIHMKSKRKPYRFWSKEECHKVALLYNTKANFKREEQSAYSLALKRGWIPHICSHMSNIGNRYKRLVYAYEFPNNVVYVGLTSNKEGRHLQHLQYKNSPVYKYSIKTKLTPVYKSISKTYITAEGAQKLEDKTIKVYRDKGWRVLNSVKAGGLGWSEVKWTFENCQKEALKYKTRSEFIDNSPGAYAAARKNNWMQICDHMIYRRLPKGTWTYESCKQTALLCKTRTEFKLKMPGAAKKAIDEGFYEEIVSHLKKWESRRKWTYESCKQTALLCKTRYEFHLKASGAVKKARNEGFYKEIVSHLKKRASKSKSI
;
A
#
# COMPACT_ATOMS: atom_id res chain seq x y z
N MET A 1 2.82 10.53 -24.94
CA MET A 1 1.94 11.66 -25.31
C MET A 1 2.70 12.95 -25.00
N ASN A 2 3.14 13.68 -26.03
CA ASN A 2 3.73 15.00 -25.84
C ASN A 2 2.60 15.97 -25.51
N ILE A 3 2.45 16.31 -24.24
CA ILE A 3 1.48 17.31 -23.79
C ILE A 3 2.08 18.68 -24.11
N SER A 4 1.53 19.40 -25.08
CA SER A 4 2.01 20.73 -25.49
C SER A 4 1.45 21.86 -24.61
N THR A 5 0.23 21.70 -24.13
CA THR A 5 -0.49 22.68 -23.29
C THR A 5 -1.07 22.04 -22.03
N LYS A 6 -1.25 22.85 -20.98
CA LYS A 6 -1.80 22.41 -19.68
C LYS A 6 -2.64 23.52 -19.05
N PHE A 7 -3.75 23.12 -18.41
CA PHE A 7 -4.60 24.02 -17.64
C PHE A 7 -4.00 24.35 -16.26
N CYS A 8 -3.99 25.64 -15.92
CA CYS A 8 -3.59 26.08 -14.59
C CYS A 8 -4.76 26.06 -13.59
N THR A 9 -4.60 25.37 -12.46
CA THR A 9 -5.66 25.29 -11.43
C THR A 9 -5.99 26.60 -10.68
N LYS A 10 -5.19 27.67 -10.84
CA LYS A 10 -5.44 28.97 -10.17
C LYS A 10 -6.05 30.02 -11.10
N CYS A 11 -5.45 30.28 -12.26
CA CYS A 11 -5.99 31.24 -13.23
C CYS A 11 -6.97 30.62 -14.22
N LYS A 12 -7.15 29.29 -14.20
CA LYS A 12 -8.05 28.54 -15.08
C LYS A 12 -7.80 28.71 -16.59
N MET A 13 -6.67 29.30 -16.97
CA MET A 13 -6.25 29.44 -18.37
C MET A 13 -5.41 28.24 -18.83
N GLU A 14 -5.57 27.90 -20.10
CA GLU A 14 -4.67 26.98 -20.81
C GLU A 14 -3.37 27.70 -21.18
N LYS A 15 -2.24 27.06 -20.89
CA LYS A 15 -0.91 27.63 -21.12
C LYS A 15 0.06 26.58 -21.67
N PRO A 16 1.12 27.00 -22.36
CA PRO A 16 2.19 26.09 -22.79
C PRO A 16 2.79 25.31 -21.62
N ILE A 17 3.21 24.06 -21.85
CA ILE A 17 3.74 23.20 -20.79
C ILE A 17 5.00 23.78 -20.11
N ASP A 18 5.76 24.62 -20.81
CA ASP A 18 6.96 25.28 -20.29
C ASP A 18 6.68 26.35 -19.25
N ASP A 19 5.45 26.89 -19.22
CA ASP A 19 5.00 27.78 -18.16
C ASP A 19 4.82 27.05 -16.82
N PHE A 20 4.90 25.71 -16.80
CA PHE A 20 4.80 24.90 -15.60
C PHE A 20 6.17 24.36 -15.21
N SER A 21 6.61 24.61 -13.97
CA SER A 21 7.90 24.07 -13.52
C SER A 21 7.86 22.55 -13.34
N PRO A 22 9.01 21.86 -13.48
CA PRO A 22 9.13 20.42 -13.23
C PRO A 22 8.70 20.00 -11.81
N HIS A 23 8.12 18.80 -11.70
CA HIS A 23 7.71 18.16 -10.45
C HIS A 23 7.67 16.64 -10.55
N LYS A 24 8.38 15.94 -9.65
CA LYS A 24 8.56 14.48 -9.71
C LYS A 24 7.32 13.66 -9.32
N GLY A 25 6.33 14.28 -8.64
CA GLY A 25 5.15 13.58 -8.12
C GLY A 25 3.91 13.62 -9.01
N THR A 26 4.00 14.14 -10.24
CA THR A 26 2.85 14.27 -11.15
C THR A 26 3.04 13.40 -12.39
N LYS A 27 1.95 12.83 -12.92
CA LYS A 27 1.96 11.90 -14.07
C LYS A 27 2.64 12.49 -15.32
N ASP A 28 2.55 13.80 -15.49
CA ASP A 28 3.12 14.56 -16.60
C ASP A 28 4.46 15.26 -16.27
N GLY A 29 5.02 15.00 -15.07
CA GLY A 29 6.31 15.58 -14.65
C GLY A 29 6.31 17.10 -14.42
N ARG A 30 5.15 17.77 -14.47
CA ARG A 30 5.01 19.24 -14.36
C ARG A 30 3.99 19.62 -13.29
N ARG A 31 4.18 20.75 -12.60
CA ARG A 31 3.24 21.23 -11.55
C ARG A 31 1.86 21.57 -12.10
N HIS A 32 0.83 21.59 -11.25
CA HIS A 32 -0.56 21.95 -11.64
C HIS A 32 -0.81 23.47 -11.76
N ARG A 33 0.04 24.31 -11.17
CA ARG A 33 -0.05 25.77 -11.24
C ARG A 33 1.04 26.32 -12.15
N CYS A 34 0.70 27.27 -13.02
CA CYS A 34 1.67 27.96 -13.85
C CYS A 34 2.62 28.82 -12.99
N THR A 35 3.79 29.09 -13.55
CA THR A 35 4.89 29.79 -12.87
C THR A 35 4.49 31.20 -12.46
N SER A 36 3.74 31.93 -13.28
CA SER A 36 3.21 33.26 -12.95
C SER A 36 2.29 33.25 -11.73
N CYS A 37 1.30 32.36 -11.68
CA CYS A 37 0.41 32.21 -10.52
C CYS A 37 1.19 31.83 -9.23
N ARG A 38 2.21 30.99 -9.36
CA ARG A 38 3.06 30.62 -8.21
C ARG A 38 3.90 31.80 -7.73
N ASN A 39 4.44 32.59 -8.64
CA ASN A 39 5.24 33.77 -8.31
C ASN A 39 4.37 34.87 -7.69
N ALA A 40 3.13 35.07 -8.18
CA ALA A 40 2.16 35.96 -7.57
C ALA A 40 1.86 35.56 -6.12
N ARG A 41 1.57 34.28 -5.88
CA ARG A 41 1.40 33.75 -4.52
C ARG A 41 2.64 33.96 -3.66
N ARG A 42 3.84 33.77 -4.21
CA ARG A 42 5.08 33.98 -3.47
C ARG A 42 5.24 35.45 -3.07
N ARG A 43 4.92 36.40 -3.96
CA ARG A 43 4.94 37.85 -3.67
C ARG A 43 3.94 38.21 -2.57
N GLU A 44 2.75 37.63 -2.60
CA GLU A 44 1.73 37.80 -1.56
C GLU A 44 2.20 37.27 -0.20
N LEU A 45 2.86 36.11 -0.16
CA LEU A 45 3.48 35.56 1.05
C LEU A 45 4.65 36.41 1.57
N TYR A 46 5.37 37.13 0.70
CA TYR A 46 6.41 38.07 1.12
C TYR A 46 5.81 39.35 1.73
N LYS A 47 4.67 39.81 1.21
CA LYS A 47 3.95 40.98 1.75
C LYS A 47 3.25 40.70 3.08
N ASN A 48 2.77 39.47 3.28
CA ASN A 48 2.12 39.02 4.51
C ASN A 48 2.86 37.83 5.12
N PRO A 49 3.89 38.07 5.97
CA PRO A 49 4.67 37.01 6.61
C PRO A 49 3.83 36.04 7.48
N GLU A 50 2.67 36.48 7.96
CA GLU A 50 1.73 35.67 8.75
C GLU A 50 1.14 34.50 7.95
N LEU A 51 0.96 34.67 6.63
CA LEU A 51 0.49 33.62 5.72
C LEU A 51 1.55 32.54 5.44
N LYS A 52 2.81 32.76 5.87
CA LYS A 52 3.92 31.81 5.68
C LYS A 52 3.84 30.64 6.66
N ASN A 53 3.11 30.79 7.76
CA ASN A 53 2.98 29.76 8.79
C ASN A 53 1.57 29.16 8.79
N TRP A 54 1.38 28.10 8.00
CA TRP A 54 0.09 27.38 7.89
C TRP A 54 -0.41 26.83 9.23
N ASN A 55 0.48 26.65 10.20
CA ASN A 55 0.12 26.23 11.54
C ASN A 55 -0.52 27.38 12.34
N LYS A 56 -0.19 28.66 12.08
CA LYS A 56 -0.72 29.83 12.82
C LYS A 56 -2.08 30.34 12.32
N VAL A 57 -2.61 29.80 11.23
CA VAL A 57 -3.93 30.19 10.70
C VAL A 57 -5.08 29.65 11.58
N TRP A 58 -4.85 28.54 12.27
CA TRP A 58 -5.85 27.84 13.04
C TRP A 58 -5.80 28.30 14.51
N VAL A 59 -6.65 29.27 14.83
CA VAL A 59 -6.91 29.77 16.19
C VAL A 59 -8.13 29.04 16.76
N PHE A 60 -8.30 29.02 18.09
CA PHE A 60 -9.38 28.31 18.78
C PHE A 60 -10.76 28.53 18.14
N ASP A 61 -11.15 29.78 17.87
CA ASP A 61 -12.46 30.10 17.29
C ASP A 61 -12.64 29.58 15.87
N LEU A 62 -11.58 29.63 15.05
CA LEU A 62 -11.60 29.09 13.69
C LEU A 62 -11.69 27.56 13.71
N CYS A 63 -10.96 26.91 14.62
CA CYS A 63 -11.06 25.46 14.82
C CYS A 63 -12.46 25.06 15.31
N LYS A 64 -13.08 25.86 16.20
CA LYS A 64 -14.44 25.63 16.70
C LYS A 64 -15.48 25.77 15.59
N ALA A 65 -15.43 26.85 14.83
CA ALA A 65 -16.33 27.08 13.69
C ALA A 65 -16.20 25.99 12.62
N GLU A 66 -14.97 25.51 12.37
CA GLU A 66 -14.72 24.43 11.43
C GLU A 66 -15.19 23.07 11.97
N ALA A 67 -14.99 22.80 13.26
CA ALA A 67 -15.45 21.57 13.92
C ALA A 67 -16.99 21.46 13.94
N LEU A 68 -17.72 22.58 14.05
CA LEU A 68 -19.19 22.61 14.00
C LEU A 68 -19.79 22.09 12.69
N LYS A 69 -19.03 22.06 11.59
CA LYS A 69 -19.47 21.51 10.30
C LYS A 69 -19.59 19.98 10.29
N TYR A 70 -19.03 19.31 11.29
CA TYR A 70 -18.92 17.85 11.32
C TYR A 70 -19.62 17.27 12.55
N ASN A 71 -20.30 16.14 12.34
CA ASN A 71 -21.03 15.44 13.40
C ASN A 71 -20.17 14.43 14.17
N THR A 72 -19.01 14.04 13.62
CA THR A 72 -18.11 13.03 14.23
C THR A 72 -16.66 13.47 14.17
N ARG A 73 -15.88 13.11 15.22
CA ARG A 73 -14.44 13.41 15.30
C ARG A 73 -13.64 12.81 14.16
N SER A 74 -14.04 11.62 13.68
CA SER A 74 -13.39 10.95 12.54
C SER A 74 -13.59 11.73 11.24
N ASP A 75 -14.79 12.28 11.02
CA ASP A 75 -15.08 13.06 9.82
C ASP A 75 -14.34 14.41 9.86
N PHE A 76 -14.28 15.05 11.03
CA PHE A 76 -13.51 16.27 11.26
C PHE A 76 -12.01 16.05 11.00
N ALA A 77 -11.42 14.97 11.54
CA ALA A 77 -10.01 14.63 11.31
C ALA A 77 -9.69 14.35 9.83
N LYS A 78 -10.62 13.72 9.10
CA LYS A 78 -10.42 13.33 7.71
C LYS A 78 -10.53 14.50 6.74
N HIS A 79 -11.51 15.39 6.94
CA HIS A 79 -11.80 16.48 6.00
C HIS A 79 -11.09 17.79 6.37
N SER A 80 -10.88 18.05 7.66
CA SER A 80 -10.19 19.25 8.17
C SER A 80 -8.99 18.87 9.04
N CYS A 81 -8.07 18.08 8.47
CA CYS A 81 -6.92 17.51 9.18
C CYS A 81 -5.98 18.55 9.81
N SER A 82 -5.82 19.72 9.20
CA SER A 82 -4.98 20.80 9.74
C SER A 82 -5.58 21.42 11.00
N ALA A 83 -6.88 21.69 11.01
CA ALA A 83 -7.60 22.21 12.18
C ALA A 83 -7.62 21.18 13.32
N TYR A 84 -7.88 19.91 12.99
CA TYR A 84 -7.86 18.80 13.94
C TYR A 84 -6.48 18.63 14.61
N ASN A 85 -5.40 18.61 13.83
CA ASN A 85 -4.05 18.43 14.35
C ASN A 85 -3.60 19.60 15.21
N ARG A 86 -3.97 20.84 14.84
CA ARG A 86 -3.72 22.02 15.67
C ARG A 86 -4.45 21.92 17.01
N ALA A 87 -5.75 21.60 16.99
CA ALA A 87 -6.53 21.44 18.21
C ALA A 87 -6.01 20.31 19.12
N LEU A 88 -5.44 19.25 18.52
CA LEU A 88 -4.77 18.17 19.25
C LEU A 88 -3.44 18.62 19.87
N GLN A 89 -2.62 19.37 19.13
CA GLN A 89 -1.33 19.87 19.60
C GLN A 89 -1.47 20.88 20.74
N ASP A 90 -2.47 21.75 20.65
CA ASP A 90 -2.72 22.81 21.64
C ASP A 90 -3.67 22.36 22.77
N GLY A 91 -4.16 21.10 22.73
CA GLY A 91 -4.93 20.49 23.82
C GLY A 91 -6.40 20.90 23.95
N PHE A 92 -6.95 21.70 23.04
CA PHE A 92 -8.35 22.15 23.08
C PHE A 92 -9.31 21.30 22.23
N LEU A 93 -8.85 20.19 21.66
CA LEU A 93 -9.66 19.30 20.80
C LEU A 93 -10.95 18.82 21.47
N ASP A 94 -10.90 18.49 22.76
CA ASP A 94 -12.07 17.99 23.48
C ASP A 94 -13.12 19.07 23.68
N GLN A 95 -12.71 20.33 23.87
CA GLN A 95 -13.60 21.48 24.02
C GLN A 95 -14.34 21.83 22.71
N ILE A 96 -13.64 21.76 21.58
CA ILE A 96 -14.26 22.06 20.27
C ILE A 96 -15.11 20.90 19.73
N CYS A 97 -14.95 19.69 20.26
CA CYS A 97 -15.65 18.50 19.81
C CYS A 97 -16.75 18.01 20.76
N ILE A 98 -17.20 18.83 21.73
CA ILE A 98 -18.25 18.46 22.71
C ILE A 98 -19.56 18.08 22.00
N HIS A 99 -19.90 18.75 20.90
CA HIS A 99 -21.12 18.48 20.12
C HIS A 99 -21.04 17.18 19.30
N MET A 100 -19.85 16.58 19.15
CA MET A 100 -19.66 15.39 18.32
C MET A 100 -19.96 14.12 19.12
N LYS A 101 -20.98 13.37 18.70
CA LYS A 101 -21.32 12.08 19.31
C LYS A 101 -20.20 11.07 19.09
N SER A 102 -19.69 10.49 20.17
CA SER A 102 -18.73 9.38 20.08
C SER A 102 -19.41 8.14 19.53
N LYS A 103 -18.87 7.56 18.45
CA LYS A 103 -19.29 6.24 17.95
C LYS A 103 -18.82 5.09 18.86
N ARG A 104 -17.92 5.35 19.81
CA ARG A 104 -17.38 4.31 20.70
C ARG A 104 -18.31 4.10 21.88
N LYS A 105 -18.69 2.84 22.11
CA LYS A 105 -19.36 2.42 23.34
C LYS A 105 -18.46 2.75 24.55
N PRO A 106 -19.03 3.09 25.72
CA PRO A 106 -18.27 3.40 26.93
C PRO A 106 -17.25 2.30 27.30
N TYR A 107 -16.20 2.68 28.04
CA TYR A 107 -15.22 1.72 28.56
C TYR A 107 -15.91 0.69 29.45
N ARG A 108 -15.62 -0.61 29.24
CA ARG A 108 -16.26 -1.75 29.92
C ARG A 108 -17.78 -1.88 29.72
N PHE A 109 -18.33 -1.33 28.64
CA PHE A 109 -19.72 -1.59 28.28
C PHE A 109 -20.04 -3.09 28.32
N TRP A 110 -19.29 -3.89 27.56
CA TRP A 110 -19.55 -5.33 27.45
C TRP A 110 -19.26 -6.14 28.72
N SER A 111 -20.32 -6.51 29.43
CA SER A 111 -20.32 -7.55 30.46
C SER A 111 -20.60 -8.94 29.86
N LYS A 112 -20.42 -10.01 30.65
CA LYS A 112 -20.76 -11.38 30.21
C LYS A 112 -22.26 -11.50 29.89
N GLU A 113 -23.10 -10.87 30.69
CA GLU A 113 -24.56 -10.88 30.56
C GLU A 113 -25.03 -10.09 29.35
N GLU A 114 -24.45 -8.92 29.09
CA GLU A 114 -24.76 -8.14 27.89
C GLU A 114 -24.37 -8.87 26.62
N CYS A 115 -23.17 -9.47 26.60
CA CYS A 115 -22.74 -10.33 25.50
C CYS A 115 -23.71 -11.50 25.30
N HIS A 116 -24.25 -12.08 26.37
CA HIS A 116 -25.23 -13.16 26.28
C HIS A 116 -26.58 -12.69 25.73
N LYS A 117 -27.12 -11.57 26.22
CA LYS A 117 -28.37 -10.97 25.71
C LYS A 117 -28.28 -10.70 24.21
N VAL A 118 -27.16 -10.14 23.75
CA VAL A 118 -26.93 -9.90 22.32
C VAL A 118 -26.74 -11.20 21.56
N ALA A 119 -26.03 -12.18 22.12
CA ALA A 119 -25.85 -13.50 21.49
C ALA A 119 -27.19 -14.25 21.29
N LEU A 120 -28.17 -14.09 22.19
CA LEU A 120 -29.50 -14.71 22.06
C LEU A 120 -30.28 -14.23 20.82
N LEU A 121 -30.00 -13.03 20.30
CA LEU A 121 -30.62 -12.51 19.08
C LEU A 121 -30.17 -13.23 17.81
N TYR A 122 -29.08 -14.01 17.88
CA TYR A 122 -28.49 -14.65 16.71
C TYR A 122 -28.56 -16.17 16.83
N ASN A 123 -29.04 -16.81 15.75
CA ASN A 123 -29.13 -18.27 15.68
C ASN A 123 -27.79 -18.95 15.39
N THR A 124 -26.78 -18.20 14.93
CA THR A 124 -25.51 -18.76 14.43
C THR A 124 -24.31 -17.90 14.84
N LYS A 125 -23.19 -18.56 15.18
CA LYS A 125 -21.94 -17.89 15.60
C LYS A 125 -21.37 -16.99 14.51
N ALA A 126 -21.56 -17.34 13.25
CA ALA A 126 -21.08 -16.55 12.11
C ALA A 126 -21.82 -15.21 12.00
N ASN A 127 -23.16 -15.21 12.17
CA ASN A 127 -23.95 -13.99 12.17
C ASN A 127 -23.60 -13.11 13.37
N PHE A 128 -23.50 -13.71 14.56
CA PHE A 128 -23.08 -13.00 15.77
C PHE A 128 -21.70 -12.32 15.59
N LYS A 129 -20.73 -13.01 14.97
CA LYS A 129 -19.41 -12.44 14.67
C LYS A 129 -19.44 -11.29 13.68
N ARG A 130 -20.29 -11.38 12.64
CA ARG A 130 -20.34 -10.38 11.56
C ARG A 130 -21.02 -9.10 12.04
N GLU A 131 -22.20 -9.22 12.63
CA GLU A 131 -22.98 -8.07 13.07
C GLU A 131 -22.38 -7.46 14.34
N GLU A 132 -22.00 -8.29 15.32
CA GLU A 132 -21.53 -7.84 16.64
C GLU A 132 -20.08 -8.29 16.91
N GLN A 133 -19.18 -7.81 16.04
CA GLN A 133 -17.76 -8.16 16.08
C GLN A 133 -17.08 -7.81 17.41
N SER A 134 -17.43 -6.67 18.02
CA SER A 134 -16.85 -6.25 19.29
C SER A 134 -17.20 -7.21 20.42
N ALA A 135 -18.49 -7.56 20.58
CA ALA A 135 -18.96 -8.52 21.59
C ALA A 135 -18.36 -9.91 21.38
N TYR A 136 -18.37 -10.41 20.13
CA TYR A 136 -17.79 -11.71 19.79
C TYR A 136 -16.29 -11.76 20.10
N SER A 137 -15.53 -10.72 19.75
CA SER A 137 -14.08 -10.68 19.98
C SER A 137 -13.72 -10.67 21.47
N LEU A 138 -14.49 -9.96 22.30
CA LEU A 138 -14.30 -9.93 23.74
C LEU A 138 -14.64 -11.28 24.37
N ALA A 139 -15.78 -11.86 23.97
CA ALA A 139 -16.21 -13.17 24.42
C ALA A 139 -15.19 -14.25 24.05
N LEU A 140 -14.56 -14.16 22.87
CA LEU A 140 -13.50 -15.08 22.46
C LEU A 140 -12.25 -14.93 23.34
N LYS A 141 -11.79 -13.70 23.58
CA LYS A 141 -10.61 -13.42 24.43
C LYS A 141 -10.79 -13.88 25.88
N ARG A 142 -12.02 -13.80 26.41
CA ARG A 142 -12.35 -14.19 27.78
C ARG A 142 -12.90 -15.62 27.91
N GLY A 143 -12.97 -16.38 26.82
CA GLY A 143 -13.49 -17.75 26.84
C GLY A 143 -14.98 -17.88 27.15
N TRP A 144 -15.78 -16.84 26.92
CA TRP A 144 -17.23 -16.86 27.19
C TRP A 144 -18.05 -17.58 26.11
N ILE A 145 -17.48 -17.75 24.91
CA ILE A 145 -18.15 -18.33 23.73
C ILE A 145 -18.86 -19.68 24.01
N PRO A 146 -18.26 -20.66 24.72
CA PRO A 146 -18.95 -21.92 25.01
C PRO A 146 -20.26 -21.74 25.79
N HIS A 147 -20.31 -20.76 26.70
CA HIS A 147 -21.47 -20.50 27.54
C HIS A 147 -22.51 -19.62 26.85
N ILE A 148 -22.09 -18.55 26.18
CA ILE A 148 -23.03 -17.59 25.58
C ILE A 148 -23.58 -18.04 24.23
N CYS A 149 -22.90 -18.96 23.54
CA CYS A 149 -23.26 -19.45 22.21
C CYS A 149 -23.64 -20.94 22.22
N SER A 150 -24.13 -21.48 23.35
CA SER A 150 -24.57 -22.87 23.48
C SER A 150 -25.84 -23.15 22.66
N HIS A 151 -26.73 -22.16 22.55
CA HIS A 151 -27.97 -22.22 21.77
C HIS A 151 -27.75 -22.08 20.26
N MET A 152 -26.56 -21.62 19.84
CA MET A 152 -26.28 -21.34 18.43
C MET A 152 -25.95 -22.62 17.67
N SER A 153 -26.69 -22.85 16.58
CA SER A 153 -26.38 -23.93 15.64
C SER A 153 -25.12 -23.60 14.84
N ASN A 154 -24.19 -24.56 14.76
CA ASN A 154 -23.06 -24.45 13.84
C ASN A 154 -23.56 -24.69 12.41
N ILE A 155 -23.58 -23.65 11.56
CA ILE A 155 -23.83 -23.84 10.12
C ILE A 155 -22.67 -24.64 9.53
N GLY A 156 -22.98 -25.84 9.02
CA GLY A 156 -22.17 -26.58 8.04
C GLY A 156 -20.72 -26.86 8.42
N ASN A 157 -20.43 -28.09 8.81
CA ASN A 157 -19.04 -28.55 8.88
C ASN A 157 -18.49 -28.81 7.46
N ARG A 158 -17.18 -28.63 7.23
CA ARG A 158 -16.48 -29.08 6.01
C ARG A 158 -16.77 -30.55 5.68
N TYR A 159 -17.09 -31.36 6.69
CA TYR A 159 -17.31 -32.80 6.56
C TYR A 159 -18.77 -33.25 6.44
N LYS A 160 -19.75 -32.35 6.63
CA LYS A 160 -21.17 -32.70 6.52
C LYS A 160 -21.87 -31.92 5.41
N ARG A 161 -22.74 -32.59 4.65
CA ARG A 161 -23.42 -32.06 3.47
C ARG A 161 -24.89 -32.47 3.48
N LEU A 162 -25.71 -31.59 2.92
CA LEU A 162 -27.13 -31.83 2.62
C LEU A 162 -27.27 -32.05 1.12
N VAL A 163 -28.01 -33.08 0.72
CA VAL A 163 -28.32 -33.36 -0.69
C VAL A 163 -29.73 -32.86 -0.98
N TYR A 164 -29.87 -32.10 -2.08
CA TYR A 164 -31.13 -31.51 -2.52
C TYR A 164 -31.29 -31.62 -4.03
N ALA A 165 -32.53 -31.48 -4.49
CA ALA A 165 -32.90 -31.40 -5.89
C ALA A 165 -33.78 -30.17 -6.15
N TYR A 166 -33.61 -29.57 -7.33
CA TYR A 166 -34.55 -28.60 -7.90
C TYR A 166 -35.22 -29.25 -9.11
N GLU A 167 -36.53 -29.46 -9.01
CA GLU A 167 -37.36 -30.04 -10.07
C GLU A 167 -38.03 -28.90 -10.85
N PHE A 168 -37.94 -28.93 -12.18
CA PHE A 168 -38.68 -28.02 -13.05
C PHE A 168 -39.90 -28.75 -13.64
N PRO A 169 -41.00 -28.03 -13.95
CA PRO A 169 -42.22 -28.63 -14.52
C PRO A 169 -42.02 -29.40 -15.84
N ASN A 170 -40.93 -29.14 -16.57
CA ASN A 170 -40.60 -29.79 -17.84
C ASN A 170 -39.69 -31.03 -17.68
N ASN A 171 -39.79 -31.73 -16.54
CA ASN A 171 -38.99 -32.91 -16.23
C ASN A 171 -37.47 -32.68 -16.31
N VAL A 172 -37.03 -31.47 -15.97
CA VAL A 172 -35.61 -31.14 -15.80
C VAL A 172 -35.27 -31.06 -14.32
N VAL A 173 -34.17 -31.66 -13.91
CA VAL A 173 -33.74 -31.67 -12.51
C VAL A 173 -32.30 -31.20 -12.36
N TYR A 174 -32.05 -30.39 -11.34
CA TYR A 174 -30.70 -30.10 -10.85
C TYR A 174 -30.54 -30.75 -9.48
N VAL A 175 -29.53 -31.59 -9.31
CA VAL A 175 -29.23 -32.25 -8.03
C VAL A 175 -27.92 -31.69 -7.51
N GLY A 176 -27.82 -31.42 -6.22
CA GLY A 176 -26.58 -30.89 -5.66
C GLY A 176 -26.41 -31.16 -4.18
N LEU A 177 -25.16 -31.06 -3.73
CA LEU A 177 -24.77 -31.10 -2.33
C LEU A 177 -24.38 -29.70 -1.82
N THR A 178 -24.72 -29.38 -0.57
CA THR A 178 -24.36 -28.10 0.07
C THR A 178 -24.05 -28.26 1.55
N SER A 179 -23.18 -27.40 2.08
CA SER A 179 -22.95 -27.25 3.52
C SER A 179 -23.86 -26.19 4.17
N ASN A 180 -24.43 -25.30 3.36
CA ASN A 180 -25.31 -24.21 3.80
C ASN A 180 -26.55 -24.18 2.90
N LYS A 181 -27.70 -24.58 3.45
CA LYS A 181 -28.97 -24.67 2.72
C LYS A 181 -29.44 -23.30 2.26
N GLU A 182 -29.56 -22.35 3.18
CA GLU A 182 -30.11 -21.01 2.93
C GLU A 182 -29.23 -20.24 1.94
N GLY A 183 -27.91 -20.27 2.15
CA GLY A 183 -26.96 -19.59 1.26
C GLY A 183 -26.99 -20.14 -0.16
N ARG A 184 -27.09 -21.47 -0.33
CA ARG A 184 -27.16 -22.09 -1.65
C ARG A 184 -28.51 -21.86 -2.33
N HIS A 185 -29.60 -21.82 -1.57
CA HIS A 185 -30.92 -21.48 -2.08
C HIS A 185 -30.97 -20.05 -2.63
N LEU A 186 -30.50 -19.06 -1.87
CA LEU A 186 -30.36 -17.67 -2.34
C LEU A 186 -29.47 -17.58 -3.57
N GLN A 187 -28.39 -18.37 -3.63
CA GLN A 187 -27.49 -18.39 -4.78
C GLN A 187 -28.21 -18.83 -6.07
N HIS A 188 -29.06 -19.86 -5.99
CA HIS A 188 -29.84 -20.35 -7.13
C HIS A 188 -31.01 -19.43 -7.50
N LEU A 189 -31.46 -18.56 -6.61
CA LEU A 189 -32.53 -17.58 -6.87
C LEU A 189 -32.03 -16.21 -7.36
N GLN A 190 -30.82 -15.79 -6.98
CA GLN A 190 -30.34 -14.41 -7.24
C GLN A 190 -29.16 -14.33 -8.22
N TYR A 191 -28.29 -15.34 -8.27
CA TYR A 191 -27.02 -15.21 -8.99
C TYR A 191 -27.10 -15.74 -10.42
N LYS A 192 -26.78 -14.86 -11.38
CA LYS A 192 -26.73 -15.13 -12.82
C LYS A 192 -25.83 -16.31 -13.24
N ASN A 193 -24.86 -16.67 -12.40
CA ASN A 193 -23.93 -17.76 -12.69
C ASN A 193 -24.43 -19.16 -12.29
N SER A 194 -25.48 -19.26 -11.48
CA SER A 194 -26.04 -20.54 -11.07
C SER A 194 -26.68 -21.30 -12.26
N PRO A 195 -26.50 -22.64 -12.38
CA PRO A 195 -27.20 -23.46 -13.37
C PRO A 195 -28.73 -23.34 -13.28
N VAL A 196 -29.28 -23.40 -12.06
CA VAL A 196 -30.74 -23.33 -11.81
C VAL A 196 -31.28 -21.96 -12.20
N TYR A 197 -30.58 -20.88 -11.80
CA TYR A 197 -30.97 -19.52 -12.16
C TYR A 197 -30.96 -19.30 -13.68
N LYS A 198 -29.88 -19.73 -14.35
CA LYS A 198 -29.76 -19.64 -15.82
C LYS A 198 -30.91 -20.34 -16.53
N TYR A 199 -31.28 -21.53 -16.07
CA TYR A 199 -32.37 -22.30 -16.67
C TYR A 199 -33.74 -21.67 -16.38
N SER A 200 -33.97 -21.20 -15.17
CA SER A 200 -35.20 -20.52 -14.77
C SER A 200 -35.43 -19.24 -15.60
N ILE A 201 -34.41 -18.40 -15.78
CA ILE A 201 -34.51 -17.20 -16.63
C ILE A 201 -34.74 -17.55 -18.10
N LYS A 202 -34.05 -18.57 -18.63
CA LYS A 202 -34.21 -19.01 -20.03
C LYS A 202 -35.61 -19.54 -20.33
N THR A 203 -36.19 -20.29 -19.39
CA THR A 203 -37.48 -20.99 -19.60
C THR A 203 -38.67 -20.27 -18.98
N LYS A 204 -38.43 -19.24 -18.16
CA LYS A 204 -39.42 -18.56 -17.31
C LYS A 204 -40.17 -19.50 -16.35
N LEU A 205 -39.61 -20.68 -16.08
CA LEU A 205 -40.19 -21.66 -15.16
C LEU A 205 -39.63 -21.50 -13.75
N THR A 206 -40.49 -21.64 -12.75
CA THR A 206 -40.13 -21.65 -11.34
C THR A 206 -39.76 -23.06 -10.88
N PRO A 207 -38.55 -23.30 -10.37
CA PRO A 207 -38.15 -24.61 -9.86
C PRO A 207 -38.75 -24.89 -8.48
N VAL A 208 -39.10 -26.14 -8.21
CA VAL A 208 -39.55 -26.64 -6.91
C VAL A 208 -38.35 -27.24 -6.17
N TYR A 209 -38.09 -26.75 -4.95
CA TYR A 209 -37.01 -27.25 -4.10
C TYR A 209 -37.44 -28.51 -3.33
N LYS A 210 -36.61 -29.56 -3.36
CA LYS A 210 -36.82 -30.81 -2.65
C LYS A 210 -35.57 -31.22 -1.86
N SER A 211 -35.70 -31.33 -0.55
CA SER A 211 -34.63 -31.89 0.30
C SER A 211 -34.61 -33.40 0.21
N ILE A 212 -33.54 -34.00 -0.30
CA ILE A 212 -33.39 -35.45 -0.43
C ILE A 212 -32.89 -36.05 0.89
N SER A 213 -31.92 -35.40 1.54
CA SER A 213 -31.51 -35.77 2.89
C SER A 213 -32.25 -34.92 3.93
N LYS A 214 -32.87 -35.57 4.94
CA LYS A 214 -33.53 -34.86 6.06
C LYS A 214 -32.51 -34.18 6.99
N THR A 215 -31.32 -34.76 7.12
CA THR A 215 -30.22 -34.28 7.97
C THR A 215 -28.93 -34.11 7.17
N TYR A 216 -27.95 -33.44 7.76
CA TYR A 216 -26.60 -33.31 7.20
C TYR A 216 -25.82 -34.62 7.38
N ILE A 217 -25.51 -35.28 6.27
CA ILE A 217 -24.76 -36.55 6.21
C ILE A 217 -23.28 -36.30 5.93
N THR A 218 -22.43 -37.32 6.08
CA THR A 218 -20.98 -37.21 5.77
C THR A 218 -20.75 -36.86 4.30
N ALA A 219 -19.62 -36.22 3.99
CA ALA A 219 -19.29 -35.81 2.62
C ALA A 219 -19.30 -36.99 1.63
N GLU A 220 -18.70 -38.12 2.00
CA GLU A 220 -18.71 -39.36 1.19
C GLU A 220 -20.12 -39.92 1.02
N GLY A 221 -20.92 -39.93 2.11
CA GLY A 221 -22.31 -40.35 2.06
C GLY A 221 -23.14 -39.46 1.14
N ALA A 222 -22.88 -38.15 1.14
CA ALA A 222 -23.55 -37.19 0.28
C ALA A 222 -23.21 -37.36 -1.20
N GLN A 223 -21.95 -37.66 -1.54
CA GLN A 223 -21.55 -37.96 -2.92
C GLN A 223 -22.26 -39.21 -3.42
N LYS A 224 -22.22 -40.31 -2.64
CA LYS A 224 -22.92 -41.55 -3.00
C LYS A 224 -24.43 -41.34 -3.14
N LEU A 225 -25.03 -40.52 -2.27
CA LEU A 225 -26.46 -40.22 -2.35
C LEU A 225 -26.79 -39.33 -3.55
N GLU A 226 -25.98 -38.33 -3.87
CA GLU A 226 -26.12 -37.50 -5.07
C GLU A 226 -26.09 -38.36 -6.34
N ASP A 227 -25.10 -39.24 -6.46
CA ASP A 227 -24.94 -40.17 -7.59
C ASP A 227 -26.16 -41.08 -7.75
N LYS A 228 -26.61 -41.69 -6.64
CA LYS A 228 -27.81 -42.54 -6.62
C LYS A 228 -29.05 -41.75 -7.05
N THR A 229 -29.20 -40.53 -6.55
CA THR A 229 -30.36 -39.68 -6.86
C THR A 229 -30.38 -39.33 -8.35
N ILE A 230 -29.23 -38.97 -8.92
CA ILE A 230 -29.11 -38.68 -10.36
C ILE A 230 -29.46 -39.89 -11.22
N LYS A 231 -29.05 -41.10 -10.83
CA LYS A 231 -29.44 -42.35 -11.51
C LYS A 231 -30.96 -42.54 -11.48
N VAL A 232 -31.57 -42.44 -10.29
CA VAL A 232 -33.03 -42.55 -10.13
C VAL A 232 -33.81 -41.56 -11.01
N TYR A 233 -33.34 -40.32 -11.16
CA TYR A 233 -34.00 -39.36 -12.04
C TYR A 233 -33.82 -39.70 -13.53
N ARG A 234 -32.66 -40.20 -13.94
CA ARG A 234 -32.45 -40.66 -15.33
C ARG A 234 -33.34 -41.85 -15.68
N ASP A 235 -33.47 -42.81 -14.76
CA ASP A 235 -34.32 -43.99 -14.96
C ASP A 235 -35.80 -43.61 -15.09
N LYS A 236 -36.21 -42.49 -14.45
CA LYS A 236 -37.54 -41.90 -14.59
C LYS A 236 -37.72 -41.04 -15.85
N GLY A 237 -36.72 -40.94 -16.73
CA GLY A 237 -36.78 -40.15 -17.95
C GLY A 237 -36.55 -38.64 -17.76
N TRP A 238 -36.01 -38.19 -16.63
CA TRP A 238 -35.74 -36.77 -16.39
C TRP A 238 -34.40 -36.34 -16.98
N ARG A 239 -34.35 -35.11 -17.51
CA ARG A 239 -33.10 -34.50 -18.00
C ARG A 239 -32.35 -33.81 -16.87
N VAL A 240 -31.10 -34.20 -16.64
CA VAL A 240 -30.27 -33.68 -15.55
C VAL A 240 -29.49 -32.43 -16.01
N LEU A 241 -29.61 -31.33 -15.25
CA LEU A 241 -29.00 -30.03 -15.55
C LEU A 241 -27.53 -29.90 -15.07
N ASN A 242 -27.01 -30.88 -14.34
CA ASN A 242 -25.64 -30.85 -13.81
C ASN A 242 -24.62 -30.90 -14.95
N SER A 243 -23.75 -29.88 -15.04
CA SER A 243 -22.68 -29.80 -16.04
C SER A 243 -21.44 -30.62 -15.70
N VAL A 244 -21.23 -30.94 -14.42
CA VAL A 244 -20.09 -31.71 -13.92
C VAL A 244 -20.58 -33.08 -13.45
N LYS A 245 -19.76 -34.12 -13.60
CA LYS A 245 -20.04 -35.43 -13.01
C LYS A 245 -20.27 -35.28 -11.50
N ALA A 246 -21.20 -36.06 -10.99
CA ALA A 246 -21.61 -36.02 -9.61
C ALA A 246 -20.44 -36.40 -8.68
N GLY A 247 -20.44 -35.85 -7.46
CA GLY A 247 -19.37 -36.02 -6.49
C GLY A 247 -18.26 -34.95 -6.49
N GLY A 248 -18.31 -33.95 -7.37
CA GLY A 248 -17.35 -32.84 -7.37
C GLY A 248 -17.49 -31.96 -6.12
N LEU A 249 -16.66 -32.18 -5.09
CA LEU A 249 -16.71 -31.43 -3.82
C LEU A 249 -16.32 -29.94 -3.95
N GLY A 250 -16.00 -29.46 -5.16
CA GLY A 250 -15.66 -28.06 -5.43
C GLY A 250 -14.41 -27.56 -4.70
N TRP A 251 -13.66 -28.47 -4.09
CA TRP A 251 -12.42 -28.21 -3.36
C TRP A 251 -11.40 -29.23 -3.82
N SER A 252 -10.30 -28.73 -4.38
CA SER A 252 -9.07 -29.49 -4.46
C SER A 252 -8.63 -29.85 -3.04
N GLU A 253 -8.13 -31.07 -2.87
CA GLU A 253 -7.37 -31.50 -1.70
C GLU A 253 -6.41 -30.39 -1.25
N VAL A 254 -6.25 -30.18 0.06
CA VAL A 254 -5.35 -29.14 0.57
C VAL A 254 -3.93 -29.52 0.16
N LYS A 255 -3.47 -28.99 -0.98
CA LYS A 255 -2.17 -29.29 -1.60
C LYS A 255 -1.01 -29.18 -0.60
N TRP A 256 -1.12 -28.22 0.32
CA TRP A 256 -0.10 -27.89 1.31
C TRP A 256 -0.52 -28.31 2.72
N THR A 257 -0.27 -29.58 3.04
CA THR A 257 -0.24 -30.11 4.42
C THR A 257 1.12 -29.81 5.06
N PHE A 258 1.23 -29.96 6.38
CA PHE A 258 2.51 -29.79 7.09
C PHE A 258 3.60 -30.70 6.49
N GLU A 259 3.28 -31.97 6.27
CA GLU A 259 4.20 -32.96 5.69
C GLU A 259 4.62 -32.61 4.26
N ASN A 260 3.67 -32.18 3.40
CA ASN A 260 3.99 -31.78 2.04
C ASN A 260 4.87 -30.52 2.01
N CYS A 261 4.59 -29.55 2.89
CA CYS A 261 5.42 -28.36 3.04
C CYS A 261 6.82 -28.71 3.54
N GLN A 262 6.95 -29.64 4.48
CA GLN A 262 8.25 -30.08 5.01
C GLN A 262 9.08 -30.78 3.93
N LYS A 263 8.49 -31.73 3.19
CA LYS A 263 9.14 -32.40 2.06
C LYS A 263 9.61 -31.41 0.99
N GLU A 264 8.81 -30.40 0.69
CA GLU A 264 9.16 -29.36 -0.28
C GLU A 264 10.28 -28.45 0.25
N ALA A 265 10.24 -28.06 1.53
CA ALA A 265 11.23 -27.23 2.17
C ALA A 265 12.62 -27.91 2.24
N LEU A 266 12.68 -29.22 2.41
CA LEU A 266 13.94 -30.00 2.44
C LEU A 266 14.73 -29.93 1.12
N LYS A 267 14.08 -29.59 -0.01
CA LYS A 267 14.75 -29.44 -1.32
C LYS A 267 15.67 -28.21 -1.39
N TYR A 268 15.47 -27.23 -0.53
CA TYR A 268 16.15 -25.93 -0.60
C TYR A 268 17.10 -25.73 0.58
N LYS A 269 18.27 -25.16 0.29
CA LYS A 269 19.31 -24.89 1.31
C LYS A 269 19.09 -23.54 1.99
N THR A 270 18.45 -22.59 1.30
CA THR A 270 18.20 -21.24 1.84
C THR A 270 16.72 -20.86 1.79
N ARG A 271 16.32 -19.95 2.69
CA ARG A 271 14.94 -19.45 2.73
C ARG A 271 14.56 -18.65 1.48
N SER A 272 15.51 -17.92 0.88
CA SER A 272 15.26 -17.17 -0.36
C SER A 272 14.94 -18.11 -1.52
N GLU A 273 15.74 -19.16 -1.71
CA GLU A 273 15.48 -20.19 -2.73
C GLU A 273 14.13 -20.87 -2.53
N PHE A 274 13.74 -21.13 -1.28
CA PHE A 274 12.42 -21.70 -0.97
C PHE A 274 11.28 -20.75 -1.30
N ILE A 275 11.44 -19.45 -1.02
CA ILE A 275 10.44 -18.42 -1.35
C ILE A 275 10.29 -18.26 -2.86
N ASP A 276 11.40 -18.22 -3.59
CA ASP A 276 11.40 -17.93 -5.02
C ASP A 276 10.90 -19.13 -5.85
N ASN A 277 11.31 -20.35 -5.50
CA ASN A 277 10.94 -21.55 -6.25
C ASN A 277 9.62 -22.18 -5.76
N SER A 278 9.30 -22.04 -4.48
CA SER A 278 8.11 -22.64 -3.87
C SER A 278 7.31 -21.63 -3.00
N PRO A 279 6.85 -20.50 -3.60
CA PRO A 279 6.18 -19.43 -2.86
C PRO A 279 4.88 -19.90 -2.19
N GLY A 280 4.18 -20.86 -2.81
CA GLY A 280 2.93 -21.42 -2.28
C GLY A 280 3.12 -22.22 -0.99
N ALA A 281 4.17 -23.05 -0.93
CA ALA A 281 4.52 -23.84 0.26
C ALA A 281 4.96 -22.93 1.41
N TYR A 282 5.83 -21.96 1.13
CA TYR A 282 6.28 -20.98 2.13
C TYR A 282 5.13 -20.13 2.68
N ALA A 283 4.23 -19.66 1.82
CA ALA A 283 3.06 -18.89 2.24
C ALA A 283 2.10 -19.73 3.10
N ALA A 284 1.88 -21.00 2.76
CA ALA A 284 1.07 -21.93 3.54
C ALA A 284 1.70 -22.18 4.92
N ALA A 285 3.02 -22.40 4.98
CA ALA A 285 3.75 -22.56 6.23
C ALA A 285 3.64 -21.31 7.12
N ARG A 286 3.84 -20.12 6.55
CA ARG A 286 3.73 -18.85 7.30
C ARG A 286 2.32 -18.60 7.82
N LYS A 287 1.30 -18.91 7.02
CA LYS A 287 -0.11 -18.71 7.41
C LYS A 287 -0.55 -19.64 8.54
N ASN A 288 0.01 -20.85 8.60
CA ASN A 288 -0.32 -21.87 9.59
C ASN A 288 0.72 -21.97 10.72
N ASN A 289 1.69 -21.04 10.81
CA ASN A 289 2.78 -21.03 11.78
C ASN A 289 3.68 -22.28 11.76
N TRP A 290 3.88 -22.90 10.59
CA TRP A 290 4.77 -24.05 10.39
C TRP A 290 6.20 -23.63 10.03
N MET A 291 6.72 -22.59 10.68
CA MET A 291 8.05 -22.04 10.34
C MET A 291 9.21 -22.98 10.71
N GLN A 292 8.95 -24.01 11.53
CA GLN A 292 9.93 -25.04 11.91
C GLN A 292 10.46 -25.81 10.70
N ILE A 293 9.68 -25.90 9.61
CA ILE A 293 10.13 -26.55 8.37
C ILE A 293 11.30 -25.80 7.71
N CYS A 294 11.62 -24.58 8.16
CA CYS A 294 12.70 -23.77 7.63
C CYS A 294 13.89 -23.66 8.59
N ASP A 295 14.00 -24.55 9.58
CA ASP A 295 15.07 -24.53 10.59
C ASP A 295 16.40 -25.06 10.03
N HIS A 296 16.36 -26.03 9.10
CA HIS A 296 17.54 -26.54 8.40
C HIS A 296 18.11 -25.56 7.36
N MET A 297 17.36 -24.49 7.03
CA MET A 297 17.75 -23.55 5.99
C MET A 297 18.74 -22.52 6.52
N ILE A 298 19.89 -22.41 5.85
CA ILE A 298 20.94 -21.45 6.22
C ILE A 298 20.38 -20.03 6.08
N TYR A 299 20.41 -19.31 7.18
CA TYR A 299 19.99 -17.93 7.21
C TYR A 299 21.13 -17.02 6.75
N ARG A 300 21.17 -16.66 5.46
CA ARG A 300 21.99 -15.53 5.00
C ARG A 300 21.36 -14.20 5.47
N ARG A 301 21.33 -13.95 6.78
CA ARG A 301 21.46 -12.56 7.24
C ARG A 301 22.94 -12.25 7.16
N LEU A 302 23.34 -11.43 6.20
CA LEU A 302 24.55 -10.64 6.41
C LEU A 302 24.38 -9.92 7.76
N PRO A 303 25.36 -10.00 8.67
CA PRO A 303 25.32 -9.25 9.92
C PRO A 303 24.98 -7.79 9.62
N LYS A 304 23.95 -7.25 10.30
CA LYS A 304 23.68 -5.81 10.31
C LYS A 304 24.87 -5.14 10.99
N GLY A 305 25.79 -4.58 10.19
CA GLY A 305 27.10 -4.11 10.65
C GLY A 305 28.01 -5.32 10.86
N THR A 306 29.14 -5.42 10.19
CA THR A 306 30.38 -4.86 10.74
C THR A 306 31.35 -4.59 9.60
N TRP A 307 31.31 -3.38 9.05
CA TRP A 307 32.53 -2.85 8.46
C TRP A 307 33.53 -2.71 9.61
N THR A 308 34.45 -3.64 9.82
CA THR A 308 35.53 -3.47 10.79
C THR A 308 36.61 -2.53 10.21
N TYR A 309 37.51 -2.01 11.05
CA TYR A 309 38.66 -1.24 10.59
C TYR A 309 39.45 -2.00 9.52
N GLU A 310 39.76 -3.28 9.76
CA GLU A 310 40.45 -4.18 8.83
C GLU A 310 39.70 -4.33 7.51
N SER A 311 38.38 -4.50 7.55
CA SER A 311 37.55 -4.62 6.34
C SER A 311 37.54 -3.32 5.52
N CYS A 312 37.49 -2.16 6.18
CA CYS A 312 37.59 -0.86 5.53
C CYS A 312 38.98 -0.65 4.90
N LYS A 313 40.05 -1.10 5.58
CA LYS A 313 41.43 -1.00 5.10
C LYS A 313 41.66 -1.88 3.86
N GLN A 314 41.21 -3.13 3.89
CA GLN A 314 41.31 -4.03 2.75
C GLN A 314 40.53 -3.52 1.53
N THR A 315 39.32 -3.00 1.74
CA THR A 315 38.52 -2.45 0.63
C THR A 315 39.10 -1.15 0.07
N ALA A 316 39.74 -0.33 0.89
CA ALA A 316 40.44 0.86 0.41
C ALA A 316 41.72 0.53 -0.38
N LEU A 317 42.43 -0.55 -0.04
CA LEU A 317 43.60 -1.02 -0.81
C LEU A 317 43.22 -1.48 -2.23
N LEU A 318 42.00 -1.99 -2.43
CA LEU A 318 41.51 -2.39 -3.76
C LEU A 318 41.19 -1.20 -4.68
N CYS A 319 41.08 0.01 -4.14
CA CYS A 319 40.72 1.21 -4.90
C CYS A 319 41.98 1.99 -5.32
N LYS A 320 41.92 2.70 -6.46
CA LYS A 320 43.07 3.52 -6.91
C LYS A 320 42.96 4.99 -6.50
N THR A 321 41.73 5.47 -6.31
CA THR A 321 41.45 6.88 -5.98
C THR A 321 40.42 7.01 -4.86
N ARG A 322 40.46 8.14 -4.14
CA ARG A 322 39.50 8.45 -3.07
C ARG A 322 38.04 8.50 -3.57
N THR A 323 37.84 8.95 -4.81
CA THR A 323 36.51 9.05 -5.45
C THR A 323 35.97 7.67 -5.81
N GLU A 324 36.83 6.79 -6.32
CA GLU A 324 36.46 5.40 -6.62
C GLU A 324 36.05 4.64 -5.36
N PHE A 325 36.77 4.82 -4.25
CA PHE A 325 36.42 4.21 -2.96
C PHE A 325 35.03 4.64 -2.48
N LYS A 326 34.72 5.94 -2.54
CA LYS A 326 33.38 6.46 -2.16
C LYS A 326 32.25 5.94 -3.04
N LEU A 327 32.50 5.73 -4.34
CA LEU A 327 31.48 5.31 -5.30
C LEU A 327 31.24 3.80 -5.28
N LYS A 328 32.31 2.99 -5.24
CA LYS A 328 32.20 1.53 -5.24
C LYS A 328 31.80 0.99 -3.88
N MET A 329 32.31 1.59 -2.79
CA MET A 329 32.12 1.09 -1.42
C MET A 329 31.59 2.19 -0.47
N PRO A 330 30.38 2.71 -0.69
CA PRO A 330 29.83 3.83 0.09
C PRO A 330 29.60 3.48 1.56
N GLY A 331 29.33 2.21 1.88
CA GLY A 331 29.13 1.74 3.25
C GLY A 331 30.41 1.77 4.09
N ALA A 332 31.52 1.28 3.54
CA ALA A 332 32.84 1.31 4.20
C ALA A 332 33.32 2.76 4.38
N ALA A 333 33.19 3.58 3.34
CA ALA A 333 33.58 4.98 3.39
C ALA A 333 32.77 5.77 4.43
N LYS A 334 31.46 5.54 4.51
CA LYS A 334 30.60 6.19 5.51
C LYS A 334 31.00 5.77 6.93
N LYS A 335 31.19 4.48 7.19
CA LYS A 335 31.59 4.03 8.52
C LYS A 335 32.94 4.60 8.95
N ALA A 336 33.92 4.62 8.05
CA ALA A 336 35.22 5.22 8.33
C ALA A 336 35.15 6.73 8.62
N ILE A 337 34.17 7.44 8.06
CA ILE A 337 33.89 8.86 8.37
C ILE A 337 33.22 8.97 9.74
N ASP A 338 32.21 8.14 10.02
CA ASP A 338 31.45 8.14 11.26
C ASP A 338 32.33 7.77 12.48
N GLU A 339 33.32 6.87 12.30
CA GLU A 339 34.27 6.43 13.34
C GLU A 339 35.63 7.14 13.28
N GLY A 340 35.84 8.09 12.35
CA GLY A 340 36.99 9.00 12.34
C GLY A 340 38.30 8.49 11.72
N PHE A 341 38.43 7.22 11.35
CA PHE A 341 39.67 6.66 10.76
C PHE A 341 39.75 6.78 9.22
N TYR A 342 38.85 7.54 8.59
CA TYR A 342 38.80 7.70 7.12
C TYR A 342 40.12 8.20 6.51
N GLU A 343 40.76 9.21 7.11
CA GLU A 343 41.99 9.78 6.53
C GLU A 343 43.19 8.82 6.61
N GLU A 344 43.25 7.96 7.63
CA GLU A 344 44.29 6.93 7.77
C GLU A 344 44.16 5.86 6.68
N ILE A 345 42.95 5.35 6.47
CA ILE A 345 42.65 4.31 5.48
C ILE A 345 42.82 4.81 4.05
N VAL A 346 42.68 6.11 3.81
CA VAL A 346 42.66 6.72 2.47
C VAL A 346 43.96 7.51 2.21
N SER A 347 44.96 7.37 3.08
CA SER A 347 46.27 8.03 2.98
C SER A 347 47.07 7.58 1.75
N HIS A 348 47.02 6.29 1.39
CA HIS A 348 47.68 5.73 0.21
C HIS A 348 46.96 6.05 -1.12
N LEU A 349 45.72 6.56 -1.05
CA LEU A 349 44.90 6.81 -2.23
C LEU A 349 45.15 8.21 -2.80
N LYS A 350 45.45 8.26 -4.10
CA LYS A 350 45.64 9.52 -4.85
C LYS A 350 44.41 10.42 -4.66
N LYS A 351 44.65 11.64 -4.17
CA LYS A 351 43.64 12.70 -4.11
C LYS A 351 43.25 13.07 -5.54
N TRP A 352 41.97 13.39 -5.72
CA TRP A 352 41.51 13.94 -7.00
C TRP A 352 42.08 15.35 -7.17
N GLU A 353 42.98 15.53 -8.14
CA GLU A 353 43.39 16.86 -8.59
C GLU A 353 42.32 17.43 -9.51
N SER A 354 41.77 18.60 -9.15
CA SER A 354 40.80 19.27 -10.01
C SER A 354 41.44 19.63 -11.35
N ARG A 355 40.88 19.13 -12.46
CA ARG A 355 41.39 19.39 -13.82
C ARG A 355 41.41 20.87 -14.25
N ARG A 356 40.83 21.79 -13.47
CA ARG A 356 40.90 23.24 -13.71
C ARG A 356 41.00 23.99 -12.39
N LYS A 357 42.23 24.23 -11.92
CA LYS A 357 42.47 25.33 -10.97
C LYS A 357 42.54 26.61 -11.79
N TRP A 358 41.55 27.48 -11.63
CA TRP A 358 41.63 28.83 -12.17
C TRP A 358 42.77 29.55 -11.45
N THR A 359 43.85 29.92 -12.12
CA THR A 359 44.87 30.86 -11.60
C THR A 359 44.60 32.25 -12.15
N TYR A 360 45.30 33.28 -11.66
CA TYR A 360 45.19 34.64 -12.20
C TYR A 360 45.49 34.65 -13.71
N GLU A 361 46.57 33.98 -14.11
CA GLU A 361 47.04 33.86 -15.49
C GLU A 361 46.02 33.13 -16.37
N SER A 362 45.44 32.03 -15.86
CA SER A 362 44.41 31.27 -16.56
C SER A 362 43.12 32.07 -16.74
N CYS A 363 42.72 32.85 -15.72
CA CYS A 363 41.57 33.75 -15.81
C CYS A 363 41.82 34.86 -16.84
N LYS A 364 43.03 35.43 -16.87
CA LYS A 364 43.43 36.50 -17.78
C LYS A 364 43.46 36.01 -19.23
N GLN A 365 44.08 34.87 -19.51
CA GLN A 365 44.10 34.25 -20.84
C GLN A 365 42.68 33.94 -21.35
N THR A 366 41.83 33.38 -20.49
CA THR A 366 40.45 33.05 -20.87
C THR A 366 39.60 34.30 -21.14
N ALA A 367 39.86 35.39 -20.41
CA ALA A 367 39.21 36.67 -20.66
C ALA A 367 39.71 37.36 -21.93
N LEU A 368 40.98 37.23 -22.29
CA LEU A 368 41.54 37.74 -23.57
C LEU A 368 40.90 37.05 -24.78
N LEU A 369 40.55 35.77 -24.67
CA LEU A 369 39.87 35.01 -25.73
C LEU A 369 38.39 35.38 -25.92
N CYS A 370 37.80 36.17 -25.02
CA CYS A 370 36.39 36.55 -25.09
C CYS A 370 36.25 37.97 -25.65
N LYS A 371 35.17 38.25 -26.39
CA LYS A 371 34.90 39.61 -26.92
C LYS A 371 34.04 40.45 -25.98
N THR A 372 33.20 39.82 -25.17
CA THR A 372 32.27 40.49 -24.25
C THR A 372 32.29 39.91 -22.84
N ARG A 373 31.91 40.73 -21.86
CA ARG A 373 31.78 40.29 -20.46
C ARG A 373 30.77 39.14 -20.27
N TYR A 374 29.72 39.12 -21.10
CA TYR A 374 28.68 38.10 -21.06
C TYR A 374 29.20 36.76 -21.61
N GLU A 375 29.94 36.79 -22.71
CA GLU A 375 30.59 35.60 -23.29
C GLU A 375 31.58 34.98 -22.31
N PHE A 376 32.37 35.81 -21.62
CA PHE A 376 33.28 35.35 -20.57
C PHE A 376 32.54 34.68 -19.39
N HIS A 377 31.40 35.22 -18.97
CA HIS A 377 30.57 34.62 -17.92
C HIS A 377 29.94 33.29 -18.34
N LEU A 378 29.55 33.14 -19.60
CA LEU A 378 28.98 31.89 -20.12
C LEU A 378 30.06 30.80 -20.27
N LYS A 379 31.20 31.14 -20.87
CA LYS A 379 32.28 30.16 -21.14
C LYS A 379 33.05 29.78 -19.88
N ALA A 380 33.25 30.70 -18.95
CA ALA A 380 34.13 30.52 -17.79
C ALA A 380 33.52 31.08 -16.49
N SER A 381 32.32 30.61 -16.14
CA SER A 381 31.62 31.02 -14.91
C SER A 381 32.44 30.78 -13.63
N GLY A 382 33.25 29.71 -13.60
CA GLY A 382 34.18 29.43 -12.51
C GLY A 382 35.32 30.45 -12.39
N ALA A 383 35.89 30.90 -13.51
CA ALA A 383 36.93 31.93 -13.54
C ALA A 383 36.39 33.27 -13.03
N VAL A 384 35.17 33.64 -13.46
CA VAL A 384 34.49 34.86 -13.00
C VAL A 384 34.26 34.81 -11.49
N LYS A 385 33.79 33.68 -10.97
CA LYS A 385 33.56 33.53 -9.52
C LYS A 385 34.86 33.65 -8.74
N LYS A 386 35.94 33.04 -9.21
CA LYS A 386 37.25 33.14 -8.57
C LYS A 386 37.81 34.57 -8.61
N ALA A 387 37.79 35.20 -9.79
CA ALA A 387 38.27 36.58 -9.97
C ALA A 387 37.50 37.60 -9.13
N ARG A 388 36.21 37.35 -8.86
CA ARG A 388 35.42 38.20 -7.94
C ARG A 388 35.79 37.96 -6.48
N ASN A 389 36.02 36.71 -6.09
CA ASN A 389 36.40 36.37 -4.72
C ASN A 389 37.80 36.88 -4.37
N GLU A 390 38.74 36.85 -5.32
CA GLU A 390 40.13 37.29 -5.15
C GLU A 390 40.38 38.75 -5.61
N GLY A 391 39.32 39.49 -5.97
CA GLY A 391 39.37 40.94 -6.20
C GLY A 391 39.84 41.43 -7.58
N PHE A 392 40.53 40.61 -8.37
CA PHE A 392 41.11 41.02 -9.66
C PHE A 392 40.12 41.01 -10.86
N TYR A 393 38.82 40.79 -10.63
CA TYR A 393 37.81 40.76 -11.70
C TYR A 393 37.74 42.06 -12.53
N LYS A 394 37.94 43.22 -11.89
CA LYS A 394 37.85 44.52 -12.58
C LYS A 394 39.00 44.69 -13.59
N GLU A 395 40.19 44.21 -13.25
CA GLU A 395 41.40 44.28 -14.07
C GLU A 395 41.28 43.38 -15.30
N ILE A 396 40.89 42.12 -15.10
CA ILE A 396 40.77 41.11 -16.16
C ILE A 396 39.67 41.44 -17.17
N VAL A 397 38.68 42.23 -16.79
CA VAL A 397 37.49 42.51 -17.59
C VAL A 397 37.49 43.95 -18.13
N SER A 398 38.58 44.69 -17.90
CA SER A 398 38.77 46.08 -18.34
C SER A 398 38.68 46.23 -19.87
N HIS A 399 39.29 45.31 -20.62
CA HIS A 399 39.28 45.29 -22.10
C HIS A 399 37.97 44.78 -22.71
N LEU A 400 37.07 44.20 -21.90
CA LEU A 400 35.83 43.58 -22.40
C LEU A 400 34.66 44.57 -22.43
N LYS A 401 34.02 44.69 -23.60
CA LYS A 401 32.83 45.54 -23.80
C LYS A 401 31.69 45.12 -22.87
N LYS A 402 31.14 46.09 -22.12
CA LYS A 402 29.88 45.93 -21.37
C LYS A 402 28.73 45.79 -22.38
N ARG A 403 27.76 44.93 -22.07
CA ARG A 403 26.54 44.81 -22.88
C ARG A 403 25.78 46.14 -22.82
N ALA A 404 25.39 46.71 -23.96
CA ALA A 404 24.44 47.80 -23.99
C ALA A 404 23.13 47.32 -23.32
N SER A 405 22.70 48.00 -22.27
CA SER A 405 21.40 47.75 -21.65
C SER A 405 20.34 47.96 -22.74
N LYS A 406 19.53 46.94 -23.04
CA LYS A 406 18.27 47.17 -23.75
C LYS A 406 17.50 48.18 -22.92
N SER A 407 17.28 49.38 -23.47
CA SER A 407 16.36 50.36 -22.92
C SER A 407 15.04 49.63 -22.63
N LYS A 408 14.55 49.79 -21.40
CA LYS A 408 13.17 49.45 -21.08
C LYS A 408 12.32 50.42 -21.89
N SER A 409 11.75 49.96 -23.00
CA SER A 409 10.58 50.62 -23.58
C SER A 409 9.48 50.56 -22.52
N ILE A 410 9.08 51.74 -22.06
CA ILE A 410 7.95 52.00 -21.17
C ILE A 410 6.66 51.58 -21.87
#